data_AF-A0A0R1SIU2-F1
#
_entry.id   AF-A0A0R1SIU2-F1
#
_cell.length_a   1.000
_cell.length_b   1.000
_cell.length_c   1.000
_cell.angle_alpha   90.00
_cell.angle_beta   90.00
_cell.angle_gamma   90.00
#
_symmetry.space_group_name_H-M   'P 1'
#
loop_
_entity.id
_entity.type
_entity.pdbx_description
1 polymer ?
#
loop_
_entity_poly.entity_id
_entity_poly.type
_entity_poly.pdbx_seq_one_letter_code
_entity_poly.pdbx_strand_id
1 'polypeptide(L)'
;MTFNPDNWKESLKSEEKFNDFINEYFKENKELVGNYETPSYYEYYTVTLDSKEGLIITLKTGLNQTSDINAPLPFKDVEHISIESFRQLVLNKKFEDQSETLTDVFTKMLAKKPGAHVNKDEK
;
A
#
# COMPACT_ATOMS: atom_id res chain seq x y z
N MET A 1 -2.74 -14.58 13.06
CA MET A 1 -3.95 -14.39 12.24
C MET A 1 -3.77 -15.01 10.85
N THR A 2 -4.85 -15.23 10.11
CA THR A 2 -4.76 -15.25 8.64
C THR A 2 -4.95 -13.81 8.15
N PHE A 3 -3.91 -13.18 7.61
CA PHE A 3 -4.03 -11.83 7.03
C PHE A 3 -4.68 -11.96 5.66
N ASN A 4 -5.99 -11.70 5.59
CA ASN A 4 -6.78 -11.85 4.38
C ASN A 4 -7.57 -10.56 4.08
N PRO A 5 -8.11 -10.43 2.86
CA PRO A 5 -8.91 -9.29 2.41
C PRO A 5 -10.08 -8.93 3.34
N ASP A 6 -10.78 -9.93 3.85
CA ASP A 6 -11.95 -9.74 4.72
C ASP A 6 -11.55 -9.14 6.07
N ASN A 7 -10.52 -9.69 6.73
CA ASN A 7 -10.02 -9.16 8.00
C ASN A 7 -9.52 -7.72 7.84
N TRP A 8 -8.84 -7.39 6.75
CA TRP A 8 -8.43 -6.02 6.44
C TRP A 8 -9.63 -5.09 6.32
N LYS A 9 -10.61 -5.42 5.47
CA LYS A 9 -11.82 -4.62 5.26
C LYS A 9 -12.65 -4.48 6.53
N GLU A 10 -12.72 -5.52 7.35
CA GLU A 10 -13.39 -5.47 8.65
C GLU A 10 -12.63 -4.62 9.65
N SER A 11 -11.31 -4.69 9.65
CA SER A 11 -10.46 -3.86 10.51
C SER A 11 -10.63 -2.37 10.18
N LEU A 12 -10.76 -2.02 8.88
CA LEU A 12 -11.07 -0.66 8.42
C LEU A 12 -12.43 -0.12 8.89
N LYS A 13 -13.30 -0.93 9.51
CA LYS A 13 -14.57 -0.46 10.10
C LYS A 13 -14.42 0.07 11.53
N SER A 14 -13.43 -0.40 12.31
CA SER A 14 -13.18 0.07 13.68
C SER A 14 -11.71 0.40 13.93
N GLU A 15 -11.42 1.58 14.50
CA GLU A 15 -10.04 2.02 14.76
C GLU A 15 -9.27 0.99 15.58
N GLU A 16 -9.87 0.49 16.65
CA GLU A 16 -9.28 -0.51 17.53
C GLU A 16 -8.94 -1.80 16.78
N LYS A 17 -9.87 -2.29 15.93
CA LYS A 17 -9.63 -3.48 15.09
C LYS A 17 -8.52 -3.24 14.05
N PHE A 18 -8.48 -2.05 13.44
CA PHE A 18 -7.42 -1.69 12.49
C PHE A 18 -6.06 -1.65 13.18
N ASN A 19 -6.01 -1.05 14.36
CA ASN A 19 -4.80 -0.98 15.16
C ASN A 19 -4.28 -2.36 15.55
N ASP A 20 -5.17 -3.23 16.04
CA ASP A 20 -4.81 -4.60 16.38
C ASP A 20 -4.33 -5.39 15.15
N PHE A 21 -5.06 -5.29 14.03
CA PHE A 21 -4.67 -5.91 12.76
C PHE A 21 -3.29 -5.47 12.28
N ILE A 22 -3.03 -4.15 12.28
CA ILE A 22 -1.75 -3.57 11.87
C ILE A 22 -0.63 -4.04 12.79
N ASN A 23 -0.80 -3.94 14.10
CA ASN A 23 0.21 -4.41 15.04
C ASN A 23 0.47 -5.91 14.89
N GLU A 24 -0.56 -6.73 14.71
CA GLU A 24 -0.37 -8.17 14.51
C GLU A 24 0.29 -8.48 13.17
N TYR A 25 -0.11 -7.80 12.09
CA TYR A 25 0.53 -7.90 10.79
C TYR A 25 2.03 -7.58 10.88
N PHE A 26 2.39 -6.51 11.60
CA PHE A 26 3.77 -6.09 11.75
C PHE A 26 4.61 -6.95 12.72
N LYS A 27 3.98 -7.83 13.51
CA LYS A 27 4.72 -8.85 14.27
C LYS A 27 5.29 -9.93 13.36
N GLU A 28 4.59 -10.26 12.28
CA GLU A 28 4.99 -11.30 11.32
C GLU A 28 5.67 -10.72 10.07
N ASN A 29 5.30 -9.50 9.67
CA ASN A 29 5.79 -8.82 8.47
C ASN A 29 6.51 -7.53 8.84
N LYS A 30 7.64 -7.23 8.21
CA LYS A 30 8.38 -5.98 8.51
C LYS A 30 7.76 -4.75 7.85
N GLU A 31 7.07 -4.94 6.73
CA GLU A 31 6.52 -3.89 5.89
C GLU A 31 5.20 -4.36 5.25
N LEU A 32 4.26 -3.42 5.08
CA LEU A 32 3.05 -3.59 4.29
C LEU A 32 3.23 -2.82 2.99
N VAL A 33 3.35 -3.54 1.88
CA VAL A 33 3.58 -2.96 0.56
C VAL A 33 2.30 -3.02 -0.28
N GLY A 34 1.99 -1.90 -0.93
CA GLY A 34 0.94 -1.76 -1.92
C GLY A 34 1.56 -1.28 -3.21
N ASN A 35 1.52 -2.11 -4.25
CA ASN A 35 1.99 -1.71 -5.57
C ASN A 35 0.80 -1.50 -6.51
N TYR A 36 0.82 -0.37 -7.20
CA TYR A 36 -0.07 -0.07 -8.29
C TYR A 36 0.80 0.25 -9.52
N GLU A 37 0.66 -0.52 -10.59
CA GLU A 37 1.46 -0.33 -11.79
C GLU A 37 0.55 -0.38 -13.01
N THR A 38 0.75 0.60 -13.90
CA THR A 38 0.12 0.68 -15.21
C THR A 38 1.21 0.71 -16.29
N PRO A 39 0.87 0.52 -17.58
CA PRO A 39 1.83 0.64 -18.66
C PRO A 39 2.54 2.00 -18.73
N SER A 40 1.94 3.06 -18.20
CA SER A 40 2.45 4.44 -18.29
C SER A 40 3.08 4.95 -16.99
N TYR A 41 2.68 4.43 -15.82
CA TYR A 41 3.16 4.91 -14.52
C TYR A 41 3.10 3.83 -13.42
N TYR A 42 3.81 4.04 -12.32
CA TYR A 42 3.75 3.19 -11.14
C TYR A 42 3.66 4.00 -9.85
N GLU A 43 3.04 3.42 -8.83
CA GLU A 43 3.01 3.90 -7.46
C GLU A 43 3.28 2.75 -6.48
N TYR A 44 4.33 2.88 -5.68
CA TYR A 44 4.67 1.96 -4.60
C TYR A 44 4.43 2.64 -3.26
N TYR A 45 3.53 2.07 -2.47
CA TYR A 45 3.27 2.46 -1.10
C TYR A 45 3.92 1.45 -0.19
N THR A 46 4.84 1.89 0.66
CA THR A 46 5.49 1.04 1.67
C THR A 46 5.12 1.60 3.03
N VAL A 47 4.48 0.78 3.85
CA VAL A 47 4.11 1.15 5.22
C VAL A 47 4.94 0.34 6.19
N THR A 48 5.56 1.02 7.14
CA THR A 48 6.39 0.38 8.18
C THR A 48 5.96 0.87 9.55
N LEU A 49 6.09 0.01 10.56
CA LEU A 49 5.80 0.37 11.94
C LEU A 49 6.97 1.16 12.52
N ASP A 50 6.70 2.40 12.95
CA ASP A 50 7.67 3.20 13.71
C ASP A 50 7.41 3.06 15.20
N SER A 51 8.46 2.72 15.94
CA SER A 51 8.36 2.48 17.39
C SER A 51 8.18 3.75 18.23
N LYS A 52 8.29 4.95 17.64
CA LYS A 52 8.18 6.22 18.37
C LYS A 52 6.88 6.97 18.06
N GLU A 53 6.40 6.94 16.81
CA GLU A 53 5.33 7.85 16.36
C GLU A 53 4.16 7.18 15.60
N GLY A 54 4.20 5.88 15.31
CA GLY A 54 3.09 5.17 14.65
C GLY A 54 3.50 4.44 13.38
N LEU A 55 3.16 4.97 12.20
CA LEU A 55 3.46 4.37 10.89
C LEU A 55 4.22 5.34 10.00
N ILE A 56 5.22 4.81 9.29
CA ILE A 56 5.91 5.53 8.21
C ILE A 56 5.35 5.05 6.89
N ILE A 57 4.77 5.96 6.12
CA ILE A 57 4.31 5.71 4.76
C ILE A 57 5.31 6.32 3.80
N THR A 58 5.89 5.46 2.97
CA THR A 58 6.72 5.87 1.86
C THR A 58 5.93 5.68 0.57
N LEU A 59 5.60 6.79 -0.09
CA LEU A 59 5.06 6.77 -1.45
C LEU A 59 6.21 6.98 -2.43
N LYS A 60 6.36 6.06 -3.37
CA LYS A 60 7.28 6.20 -4.49
C LYS A 60 6.50 6.08 -5.80
N THR A 61 6.42 7.17 -6.54
CA THR A 61 5.73 7.22 -7.85
C THR A 61 6.72 7.57 -8.95
N GLY A 62 6.44 7.10 -10.17
CA GLY A 62 7.25 7.40 -11.34
C GLY A 62 6.56 6.98 -12.63
N LEU A 63 7.12 7.42 -13.75
CA LEU A 63 6.62 7.06 -15.07
C LEU A 63 7.36 5.81 -15.59
N ASN A 64 6.63 4.91 -16.24
CA ASN A 64 7.16 3.73 -16.92
C ASN A 64 7.73 4.09 -18.32
N GLN A 65 8.47 5.20 -18.40
CA GLN A 65 9.16 5.60 -19.63
C GLN A 65 10.55 4.98 -19.66
N THR A 66 10.64 3.75 -20.16
CA THR A 66 11.88 2.96 -20.20
C THR A 66 12.93 3.46 -21.20
N SER A 67 12.64 4.50 -21.98
CA SER A 67 13.46 4.89 -23.14
C SER A 67 13.85 6.38 -23.19
N ASP A 68 13.45 7.19 -22.21
CA ASP A 68 13.71 8.62 -22.24
C ASP A 68 14.75 9.04 -21.19
N ILE A 69 15.90 9.52 -21.67
CA ILE A 69 17.02 10.04 -20.86
C ILE A 69 16.63 11.31 -20.08
N ASN A 70 15.46 11.90 -20.40
CA ASN A 70 14.86 13.05 -19.71
C ASN A 70 13.60 12.67 -18.91
N ALA A 71 13.33 11.38 -18.68
CA ALA A 71 12.21 10.97 -17.86
C ALA A 71 12.31 11.63 -16.47
N PRO A 72 11.24 12.26 -15.96
CA PRO A 72 11.27 12.90 -14.65
C PRO A 72 11.66 11.88 -13.59
N LEU A 73 12.56 12.29 -12.68
CA LEU A 73 13.01 11.43 -11.60
C LEU A 73 11.81 10.92 -10.79
N PRO A 74 11.84 9.66 -10.34
CA PRO A 74 10.76 9.13 -9.52
C PRO A 74 10.63 9.96 -8.25
N PHE A 75 9.41 10.38 -7.97
CA PHE A 75 9.08 11.14 -6.77
C PHE A 75 8.98 10.17 -5.60
N LYS A 76 9.65 10.51 -4.50
CA LYS A 76 9.57 9.77 -3.25
C LYS A 76 9.16 10.73 -2.14
N ASP A 77 8.06 10.39 -1.49
CA ASP A 77 7.56 11.09 -0.32
C ASP A 77 7.54 10.14 0.87
N VAL A 78 7.90 10.64 2.04
CA VAL A 78 7.91 9.88 3.29
C VAL A 78 7.16 10.67 4.33
N GLU A 79 6.04 10.13 4.78
CA GLU A 79 5.18 10.75 5.77
C GLU A 79 5.14 9.89 7.04
N HIS A 80 5.29 10.53 8.20
CA HIS A 80 5.05 9.91 9.50
C HIS A 80 3.62 10.20 9.91
N ILE A 81 2.80 9.17 10.05
CA ILE A 81 1.40 9.31 10.41
C ILE A 81 0.98 8.27 11.44
N SER A 82 -0.05 8.59 12.22
CA SER A 82 -0.64 7.65 13.17
C SER A 82 -1.38 6.52 12.45
N ILE A 83 -1.59 5.40 13.14
CA ILE A 83 -2.35 4.26 12.63
C ILE A 83 -3.78 4.66 12.21
N GLU A 84 -4.42 5.55 12.96
CA GLU A 84 -5.73 6.12 12.62
C GLU A 84 -5.67 6.99 11.35
N SER A 85 -4.66 7.85 11.21
CA SER A 85 -4.46 8.65 10.00
C SER A 85 -4.23 7.75 8.79
N PHE A 86 -3.51 6.64 8.95
CA PHE A 86 -3.34 5.66 7.88
C PHE A 86 -4.65 5.00 7.48
N ARG A 87 -5.47 4.59 8.45
CA ARG A 87 -6.81 4.08 8.18
C ARG A 87 -7.64 5.08 7.38
N GLN A 88 -7.65 6.36 7.77
CA GLN A 88 -8.34 7.41 7.04
C GLN A 88 -7.77 7.60 5.64
N LEU A 89 -6.45 7.57 5.49
CA LEU A 89 -5.77 7.67 4.20
C LEU A 89 -6.19 6.51 3.30
N VAL A 90 -6.13 5.28 3.78
CA VAL A 90 -6.54 4.08 3.04
C VAL A 90 -8.00 4.16 2.58
N LEU A 91 -8.90 4.65 3.43
CA LEU A 91 -10.33 4.79 3.14
C LEU A 91 -10.65 5.93 2.14
N ASN A 92 -9.89 7.04 2.20
CA ASN A 92 -10.19 8.24 1.42
C ASN A 92 -9.30 8.39 0.16
N LYS A 93 -8.12 7.77 0.12
CA LYS A 93 -7.16 7.88 -0.97
C LYS A 93 -7.64 7.08 -2.18
N LYS A 94 -7.96 7.80 -3.24
CA LYS A 94 -8.22 7.29 -4.57
C LYS A 94 -7.02 7.61 -5.46
N PHE A 95 -6.65 6.69 -6.33
CA PHE A 95 -5.64 6.94 -7.36
C PHE A 95 -6.19 7.91 -8.40
N GLU A 96 -5.29 8.59 -9.13
CA GLU A 96 -5.68 9.57 -10.15
C GLU A 96 -6.57 8.94 -11.24
N ASP A 97 -6.31 7.68 -11.59
CA ASP A 97 -7.11 6.93 -12.55
C ASP A 97 -8.52 6.57 -12.04
N GLN A 98 -8.80 6.77 -10.74
CA GLN A 98 -10.06 6.44 -10.02
C GLN A 98 -10.51 4.97 -10.13
N SER A 99 -9.83 4.14 -10.92
CA SER A 99 -10.11 2.72 -11.12
C SER A 99 -9.87 1.89 -9.86
N GLU A 100 -8.94 2.31 -9.01
CA GLU A 100 -8.60 1.64 -7.76
C GLU A 100 -8.45 2.63 -6.61
N THR A 101 -8.57 2.10 -5.40
CA THR A 101 -8.31 2.84 -4.16
C THR A 101 -7.15 2.20 -3.44
N LEU A 102 -6.52 2.95 -2.55
CA LEU A 102 -5.44 2.41 -1.74
C LEU A 102 -5.92 1.21 -0.90
N THR A 103 -7.17 1.25 -0.43
CA THR A 103 -7.85 0.09 0.17
C THR A 103 -7.83 -1.13 -0.74
N ASP A 104 -8.18 -0.98 -2.02
CA ASP A 104 -8.27 -2.09 -2.97
C ASP A 104 -6.89 -2.68 -3.29
N VAL A 105 -5.88 -1.81 -3.45
CA VAL A 105 -4.49 -2.24 -3.67
C VAL A 105 -3.97 -3.07 -2.49
N PHE A 106 -4.14 -2.59 -1.26
CA PHE A 106 -3.75 -3.36 -0.08
C PHE A 106 -4.60 -4.63 0.08
N THR A 107 -5.89 -4.57 -0.22
CA THR A 107 -6.77 -5.74 -0.20
C THR A 107 -6.26 -6.81 -1.18
N LYS A 108 -5.92 -6.42 -2.41
CA LYS A 108 -5.37 -7.30 -3.45
C LYS A 108 -4.01 -7.89 -3.04
N MET A 109 -3.16 -7.08 -2.41
CA MET A 109 -1.88 -7.54 -1.88
C MET A 109 -2.06 -8.51 -0.73
N LEU A 110 -3.01 -8.29 0.17
CA LEU A 110 -3.30 -9.25 1.25
C LEU A 110 -3.99 -10.52 0.72
N ALA A 111 -4.73 -10.42 -0.39
CA ALA A 111 -5.28 -11.59 -1.09
C ALA A 111 -4.17 -12.43 -1.76
N LYS A 112 -3.21 -11.75 -2.39
CA LYS A 112 -2.02 -12.35 -2.98
C LYS A 112 -1.00 -12.58 -1.88
N LYS A 113 -1.04 -13.75 -1.22
CA LYS A 113 0.03 -14.26 -0.34
C LYS A 113 1.43 -13.73 -0.75
N PRO A 114 2.31 -13.39 0.21
CA PRO A 114 3.62 -12.82 -0.08
C PRO A 114 4.41 -13.82 -0.94
N GLY A 115 4.52 -13.55 -2.24
CA GLY A 115 5.15 -14.46 -3.19
C GLY A 115 4.64 -14.41 -4.63
N ALA A 116 3.51 -13.78 -4.91
CA ALA A 116 3.03 -13.69 -6.29
C ALA A 116 3.60 -12.46 -7.01
N HIS A 117 4.83 -12.60 -7.55
CA HIS A 117 5.22 -11.87 -8.75
C HIS A 117 4.06 -12.01 -9.76
N VAL A 118 3.41 -10.88 -10.06
CA VAL A 118 2.41 -10.82 -11.12
C VAL A 118 3.17 -10.93 -12.43
N ASN A 119 3.28 -12.16 -12.93
CA ASN A 119 3.52 -12.33 -14.36
C ASN A 119 2.30 -11.75 -15.08
N LYS A 120 2.58 -10.73 -15.90
CA LYS A 120 1.73 -10.29 -17.00
C LYS A 120 1.34 -11.53 -17.81
N ASP A 121 0.07 -11.91 -17.78
CA ASP A 121 -0.51 -12.69 -18.86
C ASP A 121 -0.89 -11.68 -19.95
N GLU A 122 0.03 -11.51 -20.89
CA GLU A 122 -0.22 -11.01 -22.24
C GLU A 122 -1.31 -11.88 -22.89
N LYS A 123 -2.31 -11.24 -23.50
CA LYS A 123 -3.22 -11.89 -24.43
C LYS A 123 -3.29 -11.09 -25.73
#